data_AF-A0A6V8INR4-F1
#
_entry.id   AF-A0A6V8INR4-F1
#
_cell.length_a   1.000
_cell.length_b   1.000
_cell.length_c   1.000
_cell.angle_alpha   90.00
_cell.angle_beta   90.00
_cell.angle_gamma   90.00
#
_symmetry.space_group_name_H-M   'P 1'
#
loop_
_entity.id
_entity.type
_entity.pdbx_description
1 polymer ?
#
loop_
_entity_poly.entity_id
_entity_poly.type
_entity_poly.pdbx_seq_one_letter_code
_entity_poly.pdbx_strand_id
1 'polypeptide(L)'
;MSQEDDENYPASAVSSWSGFVYQGKIALYHSLKLIHDGDLDFELQLDSSDDFAIYKDGKLHTAHQVKAKISKYRSGYTKALEQSTLIEYDKIKGTSRYFHVSVKLDNTDDHKGASGETVKFYRYGNNYHCGLGEIEELTKELIRKLCENKSITISDNLINFNYCLLSEKISTKAIYNHKLNQVDGISENRAAYEGRINARNIWEELVAENPYQNRDYYAVELKARLQTHLEERLDQMLPTMNDATYERARRLCEHIRDTHINELKTLCQMMKPSERFQDVQTSDIRRYTKLIQAISAEPIFNHLPHYLDRENRFYAPTALDVDESEDCESDMIREMKNNEDLLRLLFEYNHLIASKAEASFTFNTKFTNSDDFDNKKATEKLESNITKSLCISVITKDDAEDRLNDKATH
;
A
#
# COMPACT_ATOMS: atom_id res chain seq x y z
N MET A 1 33.91 -19.38 -12.73
CA MET A 1 34.45 -18.23 -13.48
C MET A 1 35.61 -17.71 -12.67
N SER A 2 36.82 -17.79 -13.22
CA SER A 2 38.04 -17.20 -12.64
C SER A 2 37.93 -15.68 -12.68
N GLN A 3 38.52 -15.00 -11.69
CA GLN A 3 38.56 -13.52 -11.62
C GLN A 3 39.21 -12.87 -12.86
N GLU A 4 39.96 -13.62 -13.66
CA GLU A 4 40.62 -13.15 -14.89
C GLU A 4 39.64 -12.88 -16.06
N ASP A 5 38.42 -13.43 -16.05
CA ASP A 5 37.42 -13.18 -17.11
C ASP A 5 36.57 -11.91 -16.85
N ASP A 6 36.63 -11.35 -15.63
CA ASP A 6 35.81 -10.20 -15.22
C ASP A 6 36.39 -8.84 -15.68
N GLU A 7 37.68 -8.77 -16.05
CA GLU A 7 38.35 -7.52 -16.47
C GLU A 7 37.89 -7.00 -17.85
N ASN A 8 37.16 -7.80 -18.62
CA ASN A 8 36.60 -7.42 -19.92
C ASN A 8 35.21 -6.76 -19.84
N TYR A 9 34.60 -6.67 -18.65
CA TYR A 9 33.29 -6.06 -18.47
C TYR A 9 33.39 -4.62 -17.97
N PRO A 10 32.47 -3.72 -18.39
CA PRO A 10 32.40 -2.37 -17.84
C PRO A 10 32.25 -2.36 -16.32
N ALA A 11 32.86 -1.35 -15.67
CA ALA A 11 32.72 -1.15 -14.24
C ALA A 11 31.23 -1.04 -13.83
N SER A 12 30.85 -1.75 -12.77
CA SER A 12 29.46 -1.82 -12.30
C SER A 12 29.36 -1.31 -10.87
N ALA A 13 28.35 -0.47 -10.61
CA ALA A 13 28.01 0.02 -9.27
C ALA A 13 27.06 -0.92 -8.50
N VAL A 14 26.67 -2.06 -9.09
CA VAL A 14 25.67 -3.00 -8.53
C VAL A 14 26.06 -3.47 -7.12
N SER A 15 27.34 -3.70 -6.83
CA SER A 15 27.82 -4.09 -5.51
C SER A 15 27.62 -2.99 -4.46
N SER A 16 27.84 -1.72 -4.83
CA SER A 16 27.64 -0.57 -3.94
C SER A 16 26.16 -0.31 -3.68
N TRP A 17 25.33 -0.35 -4.74
CA TRP A 17 23.88 -0.23 -4.63
C TRP A 17 23.25 -1.35 -3.79
N SER A 18 23.67 -2.60 -4.03
CA SER A 18 23.16 -3.74 -3.25
C SER A 18 23.62 -3.69 -1.79
N GLY A 19 24.81 -3.16 -1.51
CA GLY A 19 25.27 -2.87 -0.15
C GLY A 19 24.38 -1.88 0.58
N PHE A 20 24.08 -0.74 -0.04
CA PHE A 20 23.21 0.31 0.49
C PHE A 20 21.76 -0.18 0.74
N VAL A 21 21.20 -0.95 -0.17
CA VAL A 21 19.85 -1.53 0.02
C VAL A 21 19.87 -2.56 1.15
N TYR A 22 20.90 -3.41 1.21
CA TYR A 22 20.99 -4.46 2.22
C TYR A 22 21.15 -3.91 3.64
N GLN A 23 21.98 -2.88 3.85
CA GLN A 23 22.10 -2.24 5.17
C GLN A 23 20.75 -1.67 5.66
N GLY A 24 19.98 -1.02 4.79
CA GLY A 24 18.66 -0.49 5.14
C GLY A 24 17.68 -1.59 5.56
N LYS A 25 17.66 -2.72 4.84
CA LYS A 25 16.83 -3.88 5.19
C LYS A 25 17.20 -4.48 6.55
N ILE A 26 18.50 -4.61 6.84
CA ILE A 26 18.98 -5.14 8.12
C ILE A 26 18.65 -4.18 9.28
N ALA A 27 18.82 -2.88 9.06
CA ALA A 27 18.49 -1.84 10.02
C ALA A 27 17.00 -1.86 10.39
N LEU A 28 16.11 -1.99 9.38
CA LEU A 28 14.67 -2.14 9.60
C LEU A 28 14.34 -3.41 10.40
N TYR A 29 14.87 -4.55 9.98
CA TYR A 29 14.66 -5.82 10.68
C TYR A 29 15.08 -5.74 12.16
N HIS A 30 16.28 -5.20 12.43
CA HIS A 30 16.77 -5.08 13.80
C HIS A 30 15.91 -4.12 14.64
N SER A 31 15.49 -2.99 14.05
CA SER A 31 14.60 -2.04 14.71
C SER A 31 13.26 -2.67 15.07
N LEU A 32 12.62 -3.38 14.14
CA LEU A 32 11.38 -4.11 14.41
C LEU A 32 11.55 -5.21 15.46
N LYS A 33 12.75 -5.78 15.59
CA LYS A 33 13.04 -6.80 16.60
C LYS A 33 13.07 -6.19 17.99
N LEU A 34 13.71 -5.04 18.15
CA LEU A 34 13.69 -4.28 19.40
C LEU A 34 12.25 -3.87 19.77
N ILE A 35 11.48 -3.37 18.79
CA ILE A 35 10.07 -3.01 18.99
C ILE A 35 9.24 -4.22 19.44
N HIS A 36 9.43 -5.37 18.79
CA HIS A 36 8.76 -6.62 19.16
C HIS A 36 9.12 -7.08 20.58
N ASP A 37 10.37 -6.88 20.99
CA ASP A 37 10.85 -7.19 22.33
C ASP A 37 10.44 -6.12 23.38
N GLY A 38 9.62 -5.14 22.98
CA GLY A 38 8.99 -4.14 23.85
C GLY A 38 9.76 -2.82 23.98
N ASP A 39 10.81 -2.63 23.19
CA ASP A 39 11.66 -1.44 23.24
C ASP A 39 11.25 -0.41 22.18
N LEU A 40 10.64 0.69 22.63
CA LEU A 40 10.23 1.83 21.80
C LEU A 40 11.06 3.09 22.08
N ASP A 41 11.99 3.03 23.02
CA ASP A 41 12.75 4.17 23.50
C ASP A 41 14.16 4.16 22.90
N PHE A 42 14.22 4.18 21.57
CA PHE A 42 15.46 4.27 20.81
C PHE A 42 15.34 5.11 19.54
N GLU A 43 16.49 5.50 19.01
CA GLU A 43 16.66 6.16 17.73
C GLU A 43 17.55 5.32 16.82
N LEU A 44 17.10 5.05 15.59
CA LEU A 44 17.89 4.43 14.55
C LEU A 44 18.71 5.50 13.81
N GLN A 45 20.02 5.30 13.74
CA GLN A 45 20.94 6.10 12.94
C GLN A 45 21.43 5.27 11.75
N LEU A 46 21.50 5.87 10.56
CA LEU A 46 21.98 5.26 9.32
C LEU A 46 23.27 5.96 8.87
N ASP A 47 24.23 5.19 8.32
CA ASP A 47 25.41 5.70 7.60
C ASP A 47 26.28 6.69 8.40
N SER A 48 26.51 6.44 9.69
CA SER A 48 27.31 7.33 10.54
C SER A 48 28.21 6.56 11.50
N SER A 49 27.77 6.26 12.73
CA SER A 49 28.64 5.61 13.74
C SER A 49 29.15 4.24 13.30
N ASP A 50 28.37 3.57 12.46
CA ASP A 50 28.73 2.45 11.62
C ASP A 50 27.73 2.46 10.43
N ASP A 51 27.59 1.36 9.69
CA ASP A 51 26.58 1.25 8.62
C ASP A 51 25.15 1.53 9.17
N PHE A 52 24.83 1.06 10.39
CA PHE A 52 23.75 1.62 11.20
C PHE A 52 24.01 1.47 12.71
N ALA A 53 23.28 2.22 13.53
CA ALA A 53 23.42 2.21 14.98
C ALA A 53 22.11 2.48 15.72
N ILE A 54 22.01 1.96 16.94
CA ILE A 54 20.89 2.24 17.86
C ILE A 54 21.37 3.17 18.95
N TYR A 55 20.68 4.30 19.08
CA TYR A 55 20.91 5.32 20.08
C TYR A 55 19.81 5.35 21.13
N LYS A 56 20.20 5.61 22.38
CA LYS A 56 19.28 5.86 23.50
C LYS A 56 19.80 7.03 24.30
N ASP A 57 18.94 8.03 24.55
CA ASP A 57 19.31 9.25 25.28
C ASP A 57 20.60 9.92 24.75
N GLY A 58 20.76 9.94 23.42
CA GLY A 58 21.95 10.48 22.77
C GLY A 58 23.23 9.63 22.89
N LYS A 59 23.16 8.43 23.49
CA LYS A 59 24.29 7.51 23.64
C LYS A 59 24.19 6.30 22.74
N LEU A 60 25.35 5.85 22.26
CA LEU A 60 25.47 4.72 21.36
C LEU A 60 25.25 3.42 22.14
N HIS A 61 24.11 2.77 21.91
CA HIS A 61 23.74 1.53 22.58
C HIS A 61 24.28 0.31 21.83
N THR A 62 24.05 0.26 20.52
CA THR A 62 24.61 -0.77 19.65
C THR A 62 25.09 -0.19 18.33
N ALA A 63 26.18 -0.75 17.80
CA ALA A 63 26.73 -0.41 16.48
C ALA A 63 26.74 -1.66 15.59
N HIS A 64 26.41 -1.47 14.31
CA HIS A 64 26.18 -2.57 13.39
C HIS A 64 26.87 -2.33 12.06
N GLN A 65 27.85 -3.19 11.76
CA GLN A 65 28.51 -3.24 10.46
C GLN A 65 27.83 -4.29 9.58
N VAL A 66 27.47 -3.92 8.36
CA VAL A 66 26.76 -4.74 7.39
C VAL A 66 27.59 -4.93 6.12
N LYS A 67 27.75 -6.18 5.68
CA LYS A 67 28.48 -6.49 4.46
C LYS A 67 27.68 -7.41 3.54
N ALA A 68 27.30 -6.89 2.38
CA ALA A 68 26.70 -7.65 1.28
C ALA A 68 27.80 -8.32 0.46
N LYS A 69 27.98 -9.64 0.64
CA LYS A 69 28.82 -10.55 -0.17
C LYS A 69 30.16 -9.96 -0.64
N ILE A 70 31.16 -9.96 0.25
CA ILE A 70 32.54 -9.58 -0.08
C ILE A 70 33.39 -10.82 -0.36
N SER A 71 33.28 -11.84 0.49
CA SER A 71 34.02 -13.10 0.40
C SER A 71 33.25 -14.22 1.12
N LYS A 72 33.57 -15.47 0.81
CA LYS A 72 33.12 -16.63 1.61
C LYS A 72 34.06 -16.93 2.79
N TYR A 73 35.22 -16.28 2.83
CA TYR A 73 36.22 -16.46 3.88
C TYR A 73 36.22 -15.26 4.82
N ARG A 74 36.24 -15.52 6.13
CA ARG A 74 36.32 -14.50 7.19
C ARG A 74 37.50 -13.54 6.98
N SER A 75 38.63 -14.04 6.49
CA SER A 75 39.84 -13.24 6.23
C SER A 75 39.58 -12.02 5.34
N GLY A 76 38.63 -12.11 4.39
CA GLY A 76 38.22 -11.00 3.54
C GLY A 76 37.53 -9.85 4.28
N TYR A 77 37.13 -10.05 5.54
CA TYR A 77 36.41 -9.06 6.36
C TYR A 77 37.28 -8.44 7.47
N THR A 78 38.56 -8.83 7.59
CA THR A 78 39.45 -8.44 8.70
C THR A 78 39.49 -6.92 8.92
N LYS A 79 39.57 -6.14 7.83
CA LYS A 79 39.59 -4.67 7.93
C LYS A 79 38.29 -4.10 8.50
N ALA A 80 37.14 -4.58 8.02
CA ALA A 80 35.84 -4.13 8.50
C ALA A 80 35.60 -4.54 9.96
N LEU A 81 35.96 -5.78 10.32
CA LEU A 81 35.89 -6.25 11.72
C LEU A 81 36.73 -5.38 12.65
N GLU A 82 37.95 -5.01 12.24
CA GLU A 82 38.79 -4.13 13.04
C GLU A 82 38.21 -2.71 13.13
N GLN A 83 37.69 -2.16 12.03
CA GLN A 83 37.06 -0.84 12.01
C GLN A 83 35.90 -0.73 13.00
N SER A 84 35.02 -1.74 13.07
CA SER A 84 33.92 -1.75 14.04
C SER A 84 34.42 -1.70 15.50
N THR A 85 35.64 -2.18 15.80
CA THR A 85 36.21 -2.14 17.15
C THR A 85 36.69 -0.75 17.57
N LEU A 86 36.86 0.17 16.62
CA LEU A 86 37.43 1.51 16.81
C LEU A 86 36.35 2.60 16.99
N ILE A 87 35.08 2.23 17.08
CA ILE A 87 33.98 3.17 17.32
C ILE A 87 34.06 3.69 18.76
N GLU A 88 34.33 4.99 18.89
CA GLU A 88 34.53 5.69 20.17
C GLU A 88 33.48 6.77 20.47
N TYR A 89 32.92 7.39 19.44
CA TYR A 89 32.02 8.54 19.63
C TYR A 89 30.70 8.12 20.29
N ASP A 90 30.31 8.80 21.37
CA ASP A 90 29.13 8.50 22.21
C ASP A 90 29.01 7.07 22.78
N LYS A 91 30.08 6.27 22.69
CA LYS A 91 30.07 4.94 23.27
C LYS A 91 29.91 5.00 24.78
N ILE A 92 29.26 3.98 25.33
CA ILE A 92 29.19 3.74 26.77
C ILE A 92 29.84 2.40 27.09
N LYS A 93 30.20 2.19 28.36
CA LYS A 93 30.73 0.90 28.78
C LYS A 93 29.68 -0.19 28.50
N GLY A 94 30.06 -1.17 27.69
CA GLY A 94 29.16 -2.27 27.31
C GLY A 94 28.39 -2.06 26.00
N THR A 95 28.65 -0.99 25.24
CA THR A 95 28.12 -0.85 23.87
C THR A 95 28.39 -2.12 23.06
N SER A 96 27.34 -2.77 22.58
CA SER A 96 27.46 -4.01 21.80
C SER A 96 27.73 -3.69 20.34
N ARG A 97 28.62 -4.46 19.72
CA ARG A 97 29.02 -4.30 18.33
C ARG A 97 28.69 -5.57 17.55
N TYR A 98 28.00 -5.41 16.43
CA TYR A 98 27.52 -6.52 15.64
C TYR A 98 28.04 -6.47 14.21
N PHE A 99 28.34 -7.64 13.67
CA PHE A 99 28.77 -7.81 12.29
C PHE A 99 27.76 -8.68 11.53
N HIS A 100 27.22 -8.14 10.45
CA HIS A 100 26.17 -8.75 9.64
C HIS A 100 26.74 -9.13 8.27
N VAL A 101 26.53 -10.39 7.87
CA VAL A 101 26.99 -10.90 6.57
C VAL A 101 25.86 -11.54 5.79
N SER A 102 25.85 -11.36 4.47
CA SER A 102 24.81 -11.93 3.61
C SER A 102 25.10 -13.36 3.12
N VAL A 103 26.28 -13.91 3.44
CA VAL A 103 26.71 -15.23 3.02
C VAL A 103 27.31 -16.01 4.18
N LYS A 104 27.17 -17.34 4.12
CA LYS A 104 27.83 -18.24 5.06
C LYS A 104 29.35 -18.11 4.97
N LEU A 105 30.00 -17.93 6.13
CA LEU A 105 31.45 -17.91 6.27
C LEU A 105 31.97 -19.25 6.82
N ASP A 106 33.28 -19.43 6.67
CA ASP A 106 34.07 -20.52 7.27
C ASP A 106 34.21 -20.39 8.79
N ASN A 107 34.24 -19.16 9.31
CA ASN A 107 34.32 -18.88 10.75
C ASN A 107 33.48 -17.64 11.12
N THR A 108 32.64 -17.79 12.15
CA THR A 108 31.77 -16.73 12.70
C THR A 108 31.99 -16.50 14.21
N ASP A 109 33.19 -16.79 14.71
CA ASP A 109 33.59 -16.50 16.08
C ASP A 109 33.68 -14.97 16.30
N ASP A 110 33.48 -14.53 17.53
CA ASP A 110 33.60 -13.13 17.89
C ASP A 110 35.01 -12.59 17.57
N HIS A 111 35.09 -11.38 17.04
CA HIS A 111 36.37 -10.70 16.76
C HIS A 111 36.75 -9.82 17.94
N LYS A 112 37.97 -10.00 18.48
CA LYS A 112 38.54 -9.09 19.47
C LYS A 112 39.58 -8.18 18.79
N GLY A 113 39.28 -6.89 18.73
CA GLY A 113 40.15 -5.91 18.09
C GLY A 113 41.33 -5.48 18.95
N ALA A 114 42.25 -4.72 18.35
CA ALA A 114 43.39 -4.14 19.05
C ALA A 114 42.96 -3.13 20.13
N SER A 115 41.78 -2.51 19.98
CA SER A 115 41.17 -1.65 21.00
C SER A 115 40.74 -2.40 22.28
N GLY A 116 40.74 -3.74 22.24
CA GLY A 116 40.26 -4.60 23.33
C GLY A 116 38.75 -4.87 23.29
N GLU A 117 38.03 -4.18 22.40
CA GLU A 117 36.59 -4.35 22.20
C GLU A 117 36.28 -5.62 21.39
N THR A 118 35.06 -6.12 21.55
CA THR A 118 34.60 -7.36 20.87
C THR A 118 33.44 -7.07 19.93
N VAL A 119 33.55 -7.59 18.71
CA VAL A 119 32.52 -7.53 17.67
C VAL A 119 31.93 -8.92 17.50
N LYS A 120 30.61 -9.03 17.64
CA LYS A 120 29.89 -10.30 17.59
C LYS A 120 29.26 -10.52 16.24
N PHE A 121 29.30 -11.74 15.73
CA PHE A 121 28.52 -12.07 14.53
C PHE A 121 27.04 -12.08 14.88
N TYR A 122 26.25 -11.33 14.10
CA TYR A 122 24.82 -11.20 14.37
C TYR A 122 24.09 -12.50 14.02
N ARG A 123 23.14 -12.89 14.86
CA ARG A 123 22.39 -14.15 14.74
C ARG A 123 20.96 -13.91 14.29
N TYR A 124 20.58 -14.60 13.21
CA TYR A 124 19.23 -14.66 12.63
C TYR A 124 18.66 -16.06 12.89
N GLY A 125 18.01 -16.24 14.04
CA GLY A 125 17.53 -17.56 14.45
C GLY A 125 18.68 -18.52 14.70
N ASN A 126 18.89 -19.52 13.84
CA ASN A 126 20.00 -20.48 13.94
C ASN A 126 21.20 -20.17 13.03
N ASN A 127 21.11 -19.11 12.22
CA ASN A 127 22.14 -18.75 11.24
C ASN A 127 22.88 -17.47 11.65
N TYR A 128 24.16 -17.37 11.27
CA TYR A 128 25.00 -16.17 11.43
C TYR A 128 25.13 -15.35 10.13
N HIS A 129 24.27 -15.63 9.15
CA HIS A 129 24.18 -14.91 7.89
C HIS A 129 22.71 -14.80 7.48
N CYS A 130 22.40 -13.83 6.62
CA CYS A 130 21.06 -13.65 6.08
C CYS A 130 21.14 -13.02 4.68
N GLY A 131 20.67 -13.73 3.65
CA GLY A 131 20.66 -13.20 2.29
C GLY A 131 19.66 -12.05 2.09
N LEU A 132 19.79 -11.32 0.97
CA LEU A 132 18.87 -10.21 0.63
C LEU A 132 17.40 -10.65 0.48
N GLY A 133 17.16 -11.87 0.00
CA GLY A 133 15.80 -12.44 -0.07
C GLY A 133 15.33 -12.98 1.29
N GLU A 134 16.24 -13.52 2.09
CA GLU A 134 15.90 -14.10 3.41
C GLU A 134 15.54 -13.03 4.43
N ILE A 135 16.22 -11.87 4.40
CA ILE A 135 15.95 -10.79 5.37
C ILE A 135 14.56 -10.20 5.20
N GLU A 136 14.07 -10.15 3.96
CA GLU A 136 12.73 -9.67 3.66
C GLU A 136 11.67 -10.54 4.33
N GLU A 137 11.76 -11.87 4.17
CA GLU A 137 10.83 -12.81 4.78
C GLU A 137 10.90 -12.77 6.31
N LEU A 138 12.10 -12.67 6.90
CA LEU A 138 12.25 -12.50 8.34
C LEU A 138 11.63 -11.20 8.85
N THR A 139 11.67 -10.13 8.06
CA THR A 139 11.09 -8.84 8.40
C THR A 139 9.58 -8.89 8.33
N LYS A 140 9.02 -9.48 7.26
CA LYS A 140 7.57 -9.71 7.09
C LYS A 140 6.99 -10.55 8.22
N GLU A 141 7.68 -11.61 8.63
CA GLU A 141 7.28 -12.45 9.75
C GLU A 141 7.26 -11.68 11.08
N LEU A 142 8.16 -10.71 11.25
CA LEU A 142 8.20 -9.87 12.45
C LEU A 142 7.07 -8.83 12.47
N ILE A 143 6.78 -8.24 11.31
CA ILE A 143 5.61 -7.37 11.09
C ILE A 143 4.32 -8.13 11.45
N ARG A 144 4.20 -9.39 10.99
CA ARG A 144 3.05 -10.25 11.31
C ARG A 144 2.84 -10.40 12.81
N LYS A 145 3.91 -10.75 13.55
CA LYS A 145 3.87 -10.88 15.02
C LYS A 145 3.50 -9.59 15.73
N LEU A 146 4.02 -8.46 15.26
CA LEU A 146 3.68 -7.14 15.80
C LEU A 146 2.19 -6.81 15.60
N CYS A 147 1.64 -7.13 14.43
CA CYS A 147 0.21 -6.94 14.14
C CYS A 147 -0.67 -7.87 14.98
N GLU A 148 -0.29 -9.15 15.12
CA GLU A 148 -0.97 -10.15 15.97
C GLU A 148 -1.07 -9.67 17.42
N ASN A 149 0.03 -9.15 17.98
CA ASN A 149 0.09 -8.63 19.35
C ASN A 149 -0.85 -7.42 19.58
N LYS A 150 -1.32 -6.76 18.52
CA LYS A 150 -2.28 -5.65 18.57
C LYS A 150 -3.68 -6.01 18.12
N SER A 151 -3.93 -7.29 17.83
CA SER A 151 -5.22 -7.76 17.31
C SER A 151 -5.63 -7.06 15.99
N ILE A 152 -4.65 -6.68 15.17
CA ILE A 152 -4.88 -6.16 13.82
C ILE A 152 -5.21 -7.34 12.91
N THR A 153 -6.23 -7.20 12.06
CA THR A 153 -6.57 -8.22 11.06
C THR A 153 -5.47 -8.31 10.00
N ILE A 154 -4.88 -9.48 9.84
CA ILE A 154 -3.72 -9.69 8.96
C ILE A 154 -4.15 -10.30 7.62
N SER A 155 -3.58 -9.75 6.55
CA SER A 155 -3.52 -10.38 5.23
C SER A 155 -2.08 -10.34 4.73
N ASP A 156 -1.69 -11.26 3.83
CA ASP A 156 -0.34 -11.24 3.26
C ASP A 156 -0.05 -9.94 2.51
N ASN A 157 -1.09 -9.33 1.93
CA ASN A 157 -0.98 -8.04 1.27
C ASN A 157 -0.69 -6.90 2.25
N LEU A 158 -1.32 -6.89 3.43
CA LEU A 158 -1.01 -5.93 4.49
C LEU A 158 0.44 -6.07 4.95
N ILE A 159 0.91 -7.29 5.14
CA ILE A 159 2.30 -7.54 5.53
C ILE A 159 3.28 -7.03 4.47
N ASN A 160 3.01 -7.28 3.18
CA ASN A 160 3.81 -6.77 2.09
C ASN A 160 3.77 -5.24 2.01
N PHE A 161 2.60 -4.63 2.19
CA PHE A 161 2.44 -3.18 2.20
C PHE A 161 3.25 -2.54 3.34
N ASN A 162 3.09 -3.01 4.57
CA ASN A 162 3.81 -2.50 5.73
C ASN A 162 5.32 -2.65 5.56
N TYR A 163 5.77 -3.78 5.00
CA TYR A 163 7.18 -3.97 4.68
C TYR A 163 7.68 -2.93 3.66
N CYS A 164 6.95 -2.71 2.57
CA CYS A 164 7.31 -1.73 1.54
C CYS A 164 7.32 -0.31 2.10
N LEU A 165 6.27 0.10 2.82
CA LEU A 165 6.14 1.42 3.44
C LEU A 165 7.32 1.72 4.37
N LEU A 166 7.59 0.81 5.31
CA LEU A 166 8.68 0.99 6.27
C LEU A 166 10.04 0.98 5.58
N SER A 167 10.25 0.11 4.58
CA SER A 167 11.50 0.07 3.80
C SER A 167 11.72 1.35 2.99
N GLU A 168 10.66 1.89 2.40
CA GLU A 168 10.71 3.15 1.66
C GLU A 168 11.03 4.32 2.58
N LYS A 169 10.50 4.33 3.81
CA LYS A 169 10.83 5.36 4.78
C LYS A 169 12.30 5.34 5.22
N ILE A 170 12.86 4.16 5.49
CA ILE A 170 14.30 4.01 5.77
C ILE A 170 15.12 4.58 4.60
N SER A 171 14.75 4.21 3.38
CA SER A 171 15.44 4.66 2.16
C SER A 171 15.30 6.17 1.95
N THR A 172 14.10 6.71 2.10
CA THR A 172 13.79 8.14 2.00
C THR A 172 14.56 8.94 3.04
N LYS A 173 14.72 8.42 4.26
CA LYS A 173 15.52 9.10 5.29
C LYS A 173 16.99 9.20 4.91
N ALA A 174 17.58 8.13 4.39
CA ALA A 174 18.96 8.15 3.92
C ALA A 174 19.14 9.15 2.76
N ILE A 175 18.22 9.15 1.79
CA ILE A 175 18.21 10.13 0.68
C ILE A 175 18.06 11.56 1.20
N TYR A 176 17.19 11.79 2.19
CA TYR A 176 17.01 13.10 2.82
C TYR A 176 18.30 13.60 3.48
N ASN A 177 18.99 12.73 4.23
CA ASN A 177 20.27 13.07 4.85
C ASN A 177 21.32 13.44 3.78
N HIS A 178 21.33 12.76 2.63
CA HIS A 178 22.19 13.14 1.48
C HIS A 178 21.78 14.48 0.85
N LYS A 179 20.48 14.77 0.74
CA LYS A 179 19.97 16.04 0.20
C LYS A 179 20.42 17.25 1.04
N LEU A 180 20.43 17.12 2.37
CA LEU A 180 20.90 18.18 3.27
C LEU A 180 22.35 18.62 2.97
N ASN A 181 23.19 17.69 2.52
CA ASN A 181 24.55 18.01 2.09
C ASN A 181 24.55 18.81 0.77
N GLN A 182 23.81 18.33 -0.22
CA GLN A 182 23.82 18.91 -1.58
C GLN A 182 23.16 20.29 -1.66
N VAL A 183 22.09 20.51 -0.88
CA VAL A 183 21.25 21.71 -0.99
C VAL A 183 21.48 22.69 0.15
N ASP A 184 21.59 22.17 1.38
CA ASP A 184 21.62 23.01 2.59
C ASP A 184 23.04 23.20 3.15
N GLY A 185 24.06 22.62 2.49
CA GLY A 185 25.47 22.77 2.85
C GLY A 185 25.86 22.14 4.19
N ILE A 186 25.02 21.25 4.73
CA ILE A 186 25.30 20.52 5.97
C ILE A 186 26.32 19.41 5.67
N SER A 187 27.38 19.27 6.47
CA SER A 187 28.36 18.20 6.23
C SER A 187 27.71 16.81 6.30
N GLU A 188 28.18 15.88 5.45
CA GLU A 188 27.68 14.50 5.42
C GLU A 188 27.67 13.84 6.79
N ASN A 189 28.74 14.01 7.57
CA ASN A 189 28.88 13.45 8.90
C ASN A 189 27.81 13.99 9.85
N ARG A 190 27.50 15.28 9.77
CA ARG A 190 26.49 15.91 10.63
C ARG A 190 25.08 15.48 10.22
N ALA A 191 24.79 15.48 8.92
CA ALA A 191 23.49 15.08 8.39
C ALA A 191 23.16 13.62 8.73
N ALA A 192 24.11 12.70 8.57
CA ALA A 192 23.93 11.30 8.94
C ALA A 192 23.85 11.11 10.47
N TYR A 193 24.64 11.86 11.24
CA TYR A 193 24.66 11.73 12.69
C TYR A 193 23.36 12.24 13.36
N GLU A 194 22.88 13.42 12.97
CA GLU A 194 21.68 14.07 13.50
C GLU A 194 20.39 13.52 12.87
N GLY A 195 20.47 13.00 11.65
CA GLY A 195 19.35 12.48 10.87
C GLY A 195 18.84 11.12 11.33
N ARG A 196 18.49 10.97 12.60
CA ARG A 196 18.00 9.73 13.20
C ARG A 196 16.49 9.54 13.00
N ILE A 197 16.02 8.31 13.18
CA ILE A 197 14.61 7.91 13.11
C ILE A 197 14.19 7.42 14.50
N ASN A 198 13.16 8.03 15.09
CA ASN A 198 12.63 7.56 16.37
C ASN A 198 11.85 6.24 16.18
N ALA A 199 12.07 5.26 17.06
CA ALA A 199 11.38 3.97 17.04
C ALA A 199 9.86 4.10 17.15
N ARG A 200 9.37 5.08 17.91
CA ARG A 200 7.93 5.37 18.00
C ARG A 200 7.36 5.75 16.65
N ASN A 201 8.09 6.48 15.80
CA ASN A 201 7.60 6.81 14.45
C ASN A 201 7.53 5.57 13.55
N ILE A 202 8.43 4.59 13.72
CA ILE A 202 8.36 3.31 13.00
C ILE A 202 7.14 2.51 13.47
N TRP A 203 6.92 2.48 14.78
CA TRP A 203 5.79 1.80 15.39
C TRP A 203 4.44 2.44 15.05
N GLU A 204 4.34 3.77 15.17
CA GLU A 204 3.14 4.53 14.89
C GLU A 204 2.70 4.33 13.45
N GLU A 205 3.61 4.35 12.47
CA GLU A 205 3.23 4.10 11.07
C GLU A 205 2.75 2.67 10.84
N LEU A 206 3.41 1.68 11.45
CA LEU A 206 2.97 0.29 11.37
C LEU A 206 1.53 0.10 11.89
N VAL A 207 1.11 0.92 12.88
CA VAL A 207 -0.21 0.83 13.51
C VAL A 207 -1.23 1.83 12.95
N ALA A 208 -0.77 2.98 12.44
CA ALA A 208 -1.60 4.07 11.94
C ALA A 208 -2.06 3.82 10.49
N GLU A 209 -1.19 3.25 9.66
CA GLU A 209 -1.53 2.88 8.29
C GLU A 209 -2.30 1.55 8.29
N ASN A 210 -3.56 1.62 8.70
CA ASN A 210 -4.52 0.58 8.43
C ASN A 210 -4.71 0.57 6.89
N PRO A 211 -4.50 -0.56 6.18
CA PRO A 211 -4.60 -0.63 4.72
C PRO A 211 -5.93 -0.09 4.21
N TYR A 212 -6.97 -0.19 5.05
CA TYR A 212 -8.30 0.43 5.01
C TYR A 212 -8.30 1.93 4.58
N GLN A 213 -7.20 2.67 4.71
CA GLN A 213 -7.12 4.08 4.26
C GLN A 213 -6.35 4.32 2.95
N ASN A 214 -5.65 3.33 2.38
CA ASN A 214 -4.84 3.50 1.18
C ASN A 214 -5.63 3.22 -0.11
N ARG A 215 -6.17 4.28 -0.73
CA ARG A 215 -7.01 4.21 -1.94
C ARG A 215 -6.29 3.61 -3.16
N ASP A 216 -4.98 3.82 -3.30
CA ASP A 216 -4.19 3.25 -4.39
C ASP A 216 -4.06 1.73 -4.25
N TYR A 217 -3.78 1.27 -3.04
CA TYR A 217 -3.67 -0.16 -2.73
C TYR A 217 -4.96 -0.92 -3.06
N TYR A 218 -6.13 -0.47 -2.56
CA TYR A 218 -7.38 -1.16 -2.87
C TYR A 218 -7.81 -1.03 -4.32
N ALA A 219 -7.43 0.04 -5.02
CA ALA A 219 -7.68 0.14 -6.46
C ALA A 219 -6.93 -0.97 -7.22
N VAL A 220 -5.68 -1.25 -6.85
CA VAL A 220 -4.89 -2.35 -7.42
C VAL A 220 -5.40 -3.72 -6.97
N GLU A 221 -5.73 -3.87 -5.68
CA GLU A 221 -6.27 -5.13 -5.14
C GLU A 221 -7.64 -5.47 -5.73
N LEU A 222 -8.55 -4.49 -5.86
CA LEU A 222 -9.85 -4.67 -6.52
C LEU A 222 -9.66 -5.04 -7.99
N LYS A 223 -8.71 -4.39 -8.70
CA LYS A 223 -8.37 -4.76 -10.08
C LYS A 223 -7.97 -6.23 -10.19
N ALA A 224 -7.05 -6.68 -9.33
CA ALA A 224 -6.61 -8.08 -9.30
C ALA A 224 -7.78 -9.03 -8.99
N ARG A 225 -8.57 -8.74 -7.95
CA ARG A 225 -9.73 -9.57 -7.56
C ARG A 225 -10.81 -9.63 -8.64
N LEU A 226 -11.09 -8.51 -9.32
CA LEU A 226 -12.02 -8.46 -10.46
C LEU A 226 -11.51 -9.31 -11.62
N GLN A 227 -10.23 -9.19 -11.97
CA GLN A 227 -9.62 -9.96 -13.05
C GLN A 227 -9.68 -11.46 -12.76
N THR A 228 -9.22 -11.88 -11.57
CA THR A 228 -9.28 -13.28 -11.16
C THR A 228 -10.72 -13.80 -11.18
N HIS A 229 -11.69 -13.06 -10.65
CA HIS A 229 -13.10 -13.49 -10.65
C HIS A 229 -13.65 -13.65 -12.07
N LEU A 230 -13.34 -12.71 -12.96
CA LEU A 230 -13.83 -12.75 -14.33
C LEU A 230 -13.17 -13.89 -15.13
N GLU A 231 -11.88 -14.13 -14.95
CA GLU A 231 -11.13 -15.23 -15.56
C GLU A 231 -11.67 -16.59 -15.09
N GLU A 232 -11.80 -16.80 -13.78
CA GLU A 232 -12.40 -18.02 -13.20
C GLU A 232 -13.83 -18.27 -13.69
N ARG A 233 -14.64 -17.20 -13.79
CA ARG A 233 -16.03 -17.30 -14.22
C ARG A 233 -16.15 -17.62 -15.71
N LEU A 234 -15.26 -17.06 -16.55
CA LEU A 234 -15.18 -17.41 -17.96
C LEU A 234 -14.80 -18.88 -18.11
N ASP A 235 -13.76 -19.34 -17.42
CA ASP A 235 -13.32 -20.74 -17.44
C ASP A 235 -14.42 -21.72 -17.00
N GLN A 236 -15.18 -21.38 -15.95
CA GLN A 236 -16.26 -22.23 -15.43
C GLN A 236 -17.50 -22.27 -16.33
N MET A 237 -17.87 -21.13 -16.94
CA MET A 237 -19.15 -20.99 -17.64
C MET A 237 -19.04 -21.12 -19.17
N LEU A 238 -17.81 -21.07 -19.73
CA LEU A 238 -17.50 -21.21 -21.17
C LEU A 238 -18.34 -22.26 -21.91
N PRO A 239 -18.59 -23.47 -21.37
CA PRO A 239 -19.37 -24.50 -22.07
C PRO A 239 -20.87 -24.22 -22.21
N THR A 240 -21.42 -23.29 -21.41
CA THR A 240 -22.88 -23.04 -21.28
C THR A 240 -23.27 -21.57 -21.50
N MET A 241 -22.28 -20.71 -21.75
CA MET A 241 -22.46 -19.26 -21.91
C MET A 241 -22.90 -18.92 -23.34
N ASN A 242 -23.85 -18.01 -23.50
CA ASN A 242 -24.21 -17.49 -24.82
C ASN A 242 -23.21 -16.41 -25.30
N ASP A 243 -23.09 -16.26 -26.62
CA ASP A 243 -22.09 -15.37 -27.26
C ASP A 243 -22.18 -13.92 -26.78
N ALA A 244 -23.40 -13.39 -26.59
CA ALA A 244 -23.59 -12.02 -26.13
C ALA A 244 -23.11 -11.80 -24.68
N THR A 245 -23.38 -12.76 -23.80
CA THR A 245 -22.91 -12.72 -22.41
C THR A 245 -21.40 -12.87 -22.35
N TYR A 246 -20.85 -13.78 -23.16
CA TYR A 246 -19.40 -13.98 -23.27
C TYR A 246 -18.70 -12.71 -23.73
N GLU A 247 -19.20 -12.07 -24.79
CA GLU A 247 -18.60 -10.85 -25.34
C GLU A 247 -18.65 -9.68 -24.35
N ARG A 248 -19.76 -9.52 -23.60
CA ARG A 248 -19.83 -8.53 -22.52
C ARG A 248 -18.84 -8.81 -21.39
N ALA A 249 -18.68 -10.07 -20.99
CA ALA A 249 -17.70 -10.45 -19.98
C ALA A 249 -16.26 -10.20 -20.46
N ARG A 250 -15.93 -10.57 -21.71
CA ARG A 250 -14.62 -10.32 -22.33
C ARG A 250 -14.29 -8.83 -22.38
N ARG A 251 -15.22 -8.00 -22.86
CA ARG A 251 -15.03 -6.54 -22.94
C ARG A 251 -14.86 -5.90 -21.56
N LEU A 252 -15.58 -6.39 -20.54
CA LEU A 252 -15.37 -5.96 -19.16
C LEU A 252 -13.97 -6.36 -18.65
N CYS A 253 -13.47 -7.57 -18.95
CA CYS A 253 -12.11 -7.99 -18.59
C CYS A 253 -11.06 -7.06 -19.21
N GLU A 254 -11.19 -6.78 -20.50
CA GLU A 254 -10.28 -5.90 -21.25
C GLU A 254 -10.30 -4.49 -20.67
N HIS A 255 -11.49 -3.93 -20.43
CA HIS A 255 -11.65 -2.63 -19.79
C HIS A 255 -10.92 -2.56 -18.44
N ILE A 256 -11.20 -3.50 -17.52
CA ILE A 256 -10.57 -3.51 -16.19
C ILE A 256 -9.03 -3.67 -16.30
N ARG A 257 -8.55 -4.47 -17.25
CA ARG A 257 -7.11 -4.66 -17.49
C ARG A 257 -6.42 -3.38 -17.92
N ASP A 258 -7.03 -2.64 -18.83
CA ASP A 258 -6.43 -1.45 -19.43
C ASP A 258 -6.68 -0.18 -18.60
N THR A 259 -7.66 -0.20 -17.68
CA THR A 259 -7.99 0.93 -16.81
C THR A 259 -6.79 1.31 -15.91
N HIS A 260 -6.46 2.60 -15.90
CA HIS A 260 -5.40 3.19 -15.08
C HIS A 260 -5.81 3.26 -13.59
N ILE A 261 -4.83 3.26 -12.67
CA ILE A 261 -5.08 3.21 -11.22
C ILE A 261 -5.99 4.35 -10.72
N ASN A 262 -5.88 5.55 -11.30
CA ASN A 262 -6.72 6.69 -10.95
C ASN A 262 -8.20 6.47 -11.30
N GLU A 263 -8.51 5.81 -12.41
CA GLU A 263 -9.88 5.48 -12.80
C GLU A 263 -10.41 4.26 -12.04
N LEU A 264 -9.52 3.34 -11.62
CA LEU A 264 -9.89 2.23 -10.75
C LEU A 264 -10.36 2.72 -9.38
N LYS A 265 -9.79 3.79 -8.83
CA LYS A 265 -10.29 4.42 -7.59
C LYS A 265 -11.75 4.85 -7.74
N THR A 266 -12.09 5.44 -8.87
CA THR A 266 -13.46 5.86 -9.21
C THR A 266 -14.40 4.65 -9.29
N LEU A 267 -13.97 3.57 -9.93
CA LEU A 267 -14.72 2.31 -9.95
C LEU A 267 -14.91 1.72 -8.54
N CYS A 268 -13.89 1.76 -7.70
CA CYS A 268 -13.97 1.28 -6.31
C CYS A 268 -15.05 2.01 -5.52
N GLN A 269 -15.16 3.33 -5.69
CA GLN A 269 -16.15 4.15 -5.00
C GLN A 269 -17.57 3.89 -5.52
N MET A 270 -17.73 3.72 -6.84
CA MET A 270 -19.05 3.53 -7.46
C MET A 270 -19.56 2.10 -7.40
N MET A 271 -18.68 1.10 -7.17
CA MET A 271 -19.11 -0.29 -7.09
C MET A 271 -20.10 -0.52 -5.96
N LYS A 272 -19.93 0.12 -4.79
CA LYS A 272 -20.86 0.02 -3.66
C LYS A 272 -20.90 1.35 -2.90
N PRO A 273 -21.64 2.35 -3.42
CA PRO A 273 -21.55 3.73 -2.93
C PRO A 273 -22.16 3.95 -1.53
N SER A 274 -22.81 2.94 -0.94
CA SER A 274 -23.30 2.95 0.44
C SER A 274 -22.24 2.55 1.47
N GLU A 275 -21.08 2.04 1.05
CA GLU A 275 -20.02 1.58 1.94
C GLU A 275 -18.67 2.15 1.53
N ARG A 276 -17.70 2.12 2.45
CA ARG A 276 -16.34 2.47 2.09
C ARG A 276 -15.78 1.41 1.16
N PHE A 277 -15.03 1.86 0.16
CA PHE A 277 -14.41 0.98 -0.84
C PHE A 277 -13.54 -0.15 -0.22
N GLN A 278 -12.88 0.12 0.91
CA GLN A 278 -12.11 -0.87 1.69
C GLN A 278 -12.93 -2.09 2.11
N ASP A 279 -14.25 -1.95 2.18
CA ASP A 279 -15.18 -2.96 2.67
C ASP A 279 -15.79 -3.80 1.53
N VAL A 280 -15.43 -3.55 0.26
CA VAL A 280 -15.91 -4.31 -0.90
C VAL A 280 -15.49 -5.78 -0.83
N GLN A 281 -16.49 -6.65 -0.67
CA GLN A 281 -16.30 -8.09 -0.52
C GLN A 281 -16.32 -8.81 -1.87
N THR A 282 -15.85 -10.06 -1.89
CA THR A 282 -15.89 -10.90 -3.11
C THR A 282 -17.33 -11.15 -3.59
N SER A 283 -18.30 -11.15 -2.67
CA SER A 283 -19.73 -11.17 -3.01
C SER A 283 -20.16 -9.95 -3.83
N ASP A 284 -19.59 -8.78 -3.55
CA ASP A 284 -19.94 -7.52 -4.23
C ASP A 284 -19.37 -7.50 -5.65
N ILE A 285 -18.13 -7.97 -5.83
CA ILE A 285 -17.53 -8.23 -7.14
C ILE A 285 -18.42 -9.17 -7.97
N ARG A 286 -18.90 -10.25 -7.35
CA ARG A 286 -19.78 -11.23 -8.00
C ARG A 286 -21.13 -10.62 -8.38
N ARG A 287 -21.73 -9.80 -7.51
CA ARG A 287 -23.00 -9.08 -7.77
C ARG A 287 -22.84 -8.11 -8.94
N TYR A 288 -21.83 -7.23 -8.86
CA TYR A 288 -21.52 -6.23 -9.87
C TYR A 288 -21.30 -6.85 -11.26
N THR A 289 -20.41 -7.84 -11.37
CA THR A 289 -20.10 -8.49 -12.64
C THR A 289 -21.29 -9.25 -13.23
N LYS A 290 -22.10 -9.90 -12.38
CA LYS A 290 -23.35 -10.56 -12.81
C LYS A 290 -24.36 -9.56 -13.34
N LEU A 291 -24.52 -8.40 -12.70
CA LEU A 291 -25.47 -7.37 -13.12
C LEU A 291 -25.14 -6.89 -14.54
N ILE A 292 -23.88 -6.54 -14.81
CA ILE A 292 -23.43 -6.09 -16.15
C ILE A 292 -23.67 -7.17 -17.22
N GLN A 293 -23.43 -8.44 -16.87
CA GLN A 293 -23.65 -9.56 -17.79
C GLN A 293 -25.14 -9.80 -18.09
N ALA A 294 -26.01 -9.52 -17.13
CA ALA A 294 -27.43 -9.84 -17.17
C ALA A 294 -28.31 -8.75 -17.81
N ILE A 295 -27.83 -7.51 -17.88
CA ILE A 295 -28.53 -6.41 -18.58
C ILE A 295 -28.45 -6.66 -20.09
N SER A 296 -29.59 -6.55 -20.76
CA SER A 296 -29.71 -6.83 -22.19
C SER A 296 -29.11 -5.74 -23.08
N ALA A 297 -29.11 -4.48 -22.60
CA ALA A 297 -28.47 -3.37 -23.28
C ALA A 297 -26.94 -3.50 -23.27
N GLU A 298 -26.28 -3.01 -24.32
CA GLU A 298 -24.82 -3.07 -24.41
C GLU A 298 -24.16 -2.02 -23.50
N PRO A 299 -23.21 -2.43 -22.63
CA PRO A 299 -22.51 -1.51 -21.76
C PRO A 299 -21.49 -0.63 -22.52
N ILE A 300 -21.32 0.59 -22.03
CA ILE A 300 -20.29 1.53 -22.45
C ILE A 300 -19.12 1.40 -21.49
N PHE A 301 -17.93 1.15 -22.04
CA PHE A 301 -16.67 1.01 -21.32
C PHE A 301 -15.78 2.23 -21.57
N ASN A 302 -16.18 3.37 -20.99
CA ASN A 302 -15.39 4.60 -21.00
C ASN A 302 -15.38 5.17 -19.58
N HIS A 303 -14.20 5.26 -18.97
CA HIS A 303 -14.03 5.48 -17.53
C HIS A 303 -14.76 4.40 -16.68
N LEU A 304 -15.97 4.68 -16.21
CA LEU A 304 -16.81 3.72 -15.50
C LEU A 304 -17.66 2.91 -16.48
N PRO A 305 -17.82 1.59 -16.28
CA PRO A 305 -18.87 0.85 -16.98
C PRO A 305 -20.23 1.48 -16.69
N HIS A 306 -20.96 1.89 -17.73
CA HIS A 306 -22.27 2.54 -17.59
C HIS A 306 -23.16 2.28 -18.81
N TYR A 307 -24.41 2.73 -18.72
CA TYR A 307 -25.39 2.71 -19.79
C TYR A 307 -25.97 4.10 -20.00
N LEU A 308 -26.49 4.35 -21.20
CA LEU A 308 -27.21 5.57 -21.54
C LEU A 308 -28.62 5.21 -21.98
N ASP A 309 -29.60 5.96 -21.46
CA ASP A 309 -30.94 5.96 -22.05
C ASP A 309 -31.03 6.93 -23.25
N ARG A 310 -32.22 7.02 -23.85
CA ARG A 310 -32.52 7.91 -24.99
C ARG A 310 -32.32 9.38 -24.69
N GLU A 311 -32.40 9.79 -23.42
CA GLU A 311 -32.20 11.17 -22.98
C GLU A 311 -30.73 11.45 -22.63
N ASN A 312 -29.82 10.51 -22.91
CA ASN A 312 -28.42 10.53 -22.50
C ASN A 312 -28.23 10.62 -20.99
N ARG A 313 -29.15 10.05 -20.20
CA ARG A 313 -28.95 9.91 -18.75
C ARG A 313 -28.05 8.72 -18.48
N PHE A 314 -27.06 8.91 -17.61
CA PHE A 314 -26.14 7.88 -17.18
C PHE A 314 -26.78 6.95 -16.16
N TYR A 315 -26.67 5.65 -16.41
CA TYR A 315 -27.05 4.59 -15.48
C TYR A 315 -25.82 3.76 -15.14
N ALA A 316 -25.41 3.79 -13.87
CA ALA A 316 -24.25 3.07 -13.39
C ALA A 316 -24.68 1.74 -12.73
N PRO A 317 -24.18 0.58 -13.19
CA PRO A 317 -24.34 -0.68 -12.48
C PRO A 317 -23.59 -0.64 -11.14
N THR A 318 -24.20 -1.19 -10.08
CA THR A 318 -23.60 -1.25 -8.74
C THR A 318 -23.78 -2.64 -8.11
N ALA A 319 -23.03 -2.89 -7.04
CA ALA A 319 -23.16 -4.07 -6.18
C ALA A 319 -24.17 -3.85 -5.03
N LEU A 320 -24.95 -2.77 -5.05
CA LEU A 320 -25.94 -2.48 -4.02
C LEU A 320 -26.90 -3.67 -3.85
N ASP A 321 -27.04 -4.11 -2.61
CA ASP A 321 -27.98 -5.12 -2.15
C ASP A 321 -28.90 -4.43 -1.14
N VAL A 322 -30.01 -3.91 -1.62
CA VAL A 322 -30.94 -3.08 -0.86
C VAL A 322 -32.02 -3.97 -0.28
N ASP A 323 -31.96 -4.19 1.03
CA ASP A 323 -33.04 -4.80 1.80
C ASP A 323 -34.03 -3.71 2.29
N GLU A 324 -33.52 -2.61 2.85
CA GLU A 324 -34.33 -1.45 3.28
C GLU A 324 -33.81 -0.15 2.64
N SER A 325 -34.70 0.60 1.99
CA SER A 325 -34.34 1.82 1.26
C SER A 325 -33.86 2.97 2.16
N GLU A 326 -34.37 3.05 3.39
CA GLU A 326 -34.00 4.10 4.36
C GLU A 326 -32.55 3.94 4.84
N ASP A 327 -32.13 2.70 5.10
CA ASP A 327 -30.75 2.37 5.48
C ASP A 327 -29.78 2.69 4.34
N CYS A 328 -30.13 2.29 3.10
CA CYS A 328 -29.33 2.61 1.92
C CYS A 328 -29.17 4.12 1.72
N GLU A 329 -30.25 4.89 1.87
CA GLU A 329 -30.20 6.36 1.83
C GLU A 329 -29.27 6.94 2.90
N SER A 330 -29.44 6.51 4.16
CA SER A 330 -28.66 6.99 5.29
C SER A 330 -27.16 6.71 5.12
N ASP A 331 -26.83 5.51 4.66
CA ASP A 331 -25.48 5.04 4.40
C ASP A 331 -24.83 5.83 3.27
N MET A 332 -25.52 6.01 2.14
CA MET A 332 -25.01 6.81 1.02
C MET A 332 -24.81 8.27 1.41
N ILE A 333 -25.76 8.89 2.13
CA ILE A 333 -25.61 10.27 2.61
C ILE A 333 -24.41 10.38 3.55
N ARG A 334 -24.18 9.40 4.42
CA ARG A 334 -23.02 9.37 5.32
C ARG A 334 -21.72 9.27 4.54
N GLU A 335 -21.64 8.43 3.52
CA GLU A 335 -20.44 8.29 2.69
C GLU A 335 -20.19 9.57 1.88
N MET A 336 -21.22 10.17 1.26
CA MET A 336 -21.10 11.43 0.53
C MET A 336 -20.60 12.59 1.39
N LYS A 337 -20.99 12.67 2.67
CA LYS A 337 -20.49 13.71 3.60
C LYS A 337 -18.99 13.62 3.85
N ASN A 338 -18.44 12.41 3.77
CA ASN A 338 -17.05 12.13 4.14
C ASN A 338 -16.16 11.81 2.93
N ASN A 339 -16.72 11.79 1.72
CA ASN A 339 -16.04 11.43 0.49
C ASN A 339 -16.43 12.37 -0.67
N GLU A 340 -15.65 13.42 -0.86
CA GLU A 340 -15.87 14.43 -1.90
C GLU A 340 -15.82 13.85 -3.32
N ASP A 341 -14.96 12.87 -3.56
CA ASP A 341 -14.85 12.22 -4.87
C ASP A 341 -16.12 11.44 -5.22
N LEU A 342 -16.68 10.70 -4.24
CA LEU A 342 -17.96 10.00 -4.42
C LEU A 342 -19.09 11.00 -4.69
N LEU A 343 -19.12 12.12 -3.97
CA LEU A 343 -20.11 13.17 -4.20
C LEU A 343 -20.04 13.69 -5.65
N ARG A 344 -18.84 14.00 -6.15
CA ARG A 344 -18.63 14.44 -7.55
C ARG A 344 -19.11 13.39 -8.55
N LEU A 345 -18.79 12.13 -8.31
CA LEU A 345 -19.23 11.03 -9.18
C LEU A 345 -20.75 10.89 -9.19
N LEU A 346 -21.42 11.04 -8.05
CA LEU A 346 -22.87 10.94 -7.97
C LEU A 346 -23.59 12.14 -8.59
N PHE A 347 -22.92 13.28 -8.81
CA PHE A 347 -23.47 14.36 -9.64
C PHE A 347 -23.51 13.99 -11.13
N GLU A 348 -22.59 13.15 -11.61
CA GLU A 348 -22.53 12.66 -12.99
C GLU A 348 -23.37 11.39 -13.19
N TYR A 349 -23.25 10.43 -12.25
CA TYR A 349 -23.89 9.11 -12.27
C TYR A 349 -24.95 9.00 -11.17
N ASN A 350 -26.02 9.79 -11.28
CA ASN A 350 -27.09 9.85 -10.29
C ASN A 350 -28.19 8.78 -10.43
N HIS A 351 -28.14 7.94 -11.46
CA HIS A 351 -29.00 6.75 -11.58
C HIS A 351 -28.16 5.49 -11.37
N LEU A 352 -28.43 4.78 -10.27
CA LEU A 352 -27.69 3.62 -9.84
C LEU A 352 -28.56 2.38 -10.02
N ILE A 353 -28.09 1.41 -10.81
CA ILE A 353 -28.75 0.12 -10.96
C ILE A 353 -28.28 -0.76 -9.81
N ALA A 354 -29.19 -1.13 -8.92
CA ALA A 354 -28.89 -2.03 -7.81
C ALA A 354 -28.78 -3.48 -8.31
N SER A 355 -27.84 -4.25 -7.74
CA SER A 355 -27.76 -5.68 -8.04
C SER A 355 -28.93 -6.46 -7.44
N LYS A 356 -29.48 -5.98 -6.33
CA LYS A 356 -30.69 -6.52 -5.68
C LYS A 356 -31.40 -5.36 -4.98
N ALA A 357 -32.69 -5.20 -5.28
CA ALA A 357 -33.61 -4.27 -4.63
C ALA A 357 -35.05 -4.74 -4.91
N GLU A 358 -35.96 -4.60 -3.95
CA GLU A 358 -37.37 -4.98 -4.14
C GLU A 358 -38.13 -3.97 -5.02
N ALA A 359 -37.80 -2.68 -4.90
CA ALA A 359 -38.41 -1.59 -5.66
C ALA A 359 -37.41 -0.47 -5.91
N SER A 360 -37.63 0.28 -6.99
CA SER A 360 -36.88 1.50 -7.30
C SER A 360 -37.31 2.64 -6.39
N PHE A 361 -36.36 3.47 -5.97
CA PHE A 361 -36.63 4.62 -5.10
C PHE A 361 -35.72 5.80 -5.46
N THR A 362 -36.05 6.99 -4.95
CA THR A 362 -35.29 8.21 -5.22
C THR A 362 -35.32 9.08 -3.99
N PHE A 363 -34.16 9.63 -3.63
CA PHE A 363 -34.01 10.47 -2.45
C PHE A 363 -33.24 11.76 -2.76
N ASN A 364 -33.57 12.81 -2.03
CA ASN A 364 -32.90 14.10 -2.16
C ASN A 364 -31.80 14.21 -1.10
N THR A 365 -30.56 14.32 -1.57
CA THR A 365 -29.37 14.30 -0.72
C THR A 365 -29.14 15.62 0.01
N LYS A 366 -29.86 16.69 -0.37
CA LYS A 366 -29.70 18.08 0.08
C LYS A 366 -28.35 18.73 -0.25
N PHE A 367 -27.45 18.02 -0.94
CA PHE A 367 -26.24 18.61 -1.49
C PHE A 367 -26.55 19.44 -2.72
N THR A 368 -25.93 20.61 -2.85
CA THR A 368 -26.07 21.51 -4.00
C THR A 368 -24.76 21.64 -4.75
N ASN A 369 -24.85 21.82 -6.06
CA ASN A 369 -23.70 22.15 -6.91
C ASN A 369 -23.36 23.64 -6.71
N SER A 370 -22.66 24.00 -5.62
CA SER A 370 -22.13 25.34 -5.40
C SER A 370 -20.61 25.26 -5.32
N ASP A 371 -19.93 25.96 -6.22
CA ASP A 371 -18.46 26.00 -6.39
C ASP A 371 -17.66 26.55 -5.19
N ASP A 372 -18.23 26.67 -3.99
CA ASP A 372 -17.58 27.23 -2.79
C ASP A 372 -17.66 26.26 -1.60
N PHE A 373 -16.76 25.28 -1.57
CA PHE A 373 -16.56 24.39 -0.42
C PHE A 373 -15.48 24.89 0.55
N ASP A 374 -15.46 26.19 0.87
CA ASP A 374 -14.48 26.75 1.83
C ASP A 374 -15.00 27.82 2.80
N ASN A 375 -16.32 27.99 2.97
CA ASN A 375 -16.83 28.97 3.93
C ASN A 375 -17.96 28.46 4.83
N LYS A 376 -17.59 28.13 6.08
CA LYS A 376 -18.49 27.83 7.23
C LYS A 376 -19.45 28.97 7.63
N LYS A 377 -19.65 29.99 6.79
CA LYS A 377 -20.55 31.13 7.03
C LYS A 377 -21.70 31.27 6.02
N ALA A 378 -21.79 30.40 5.02
CA ALA A 378 -22.82 30.52 3.97
C ALA A 378 -24.17 29.83 4.33
N THR A 379 -24.29 29.19 5.50
CA THR A 379 -25.46 28.37 5.85
C THR A 379 -26.74 29.16 6.18
N GLU A 380 -26.68 30.49 6.31
CA GLU A 380 -27.86 31.31 6.71
C GLU A 380 -28.40 32.24 5.60
N LYS A 381 -27.94 32.12 4.35
CA LYS A 381 -28.33 33.09 3.28
C LYS A 381 -28.66 32.48 1.91
N LEU A 382 -29.27 31.29 1.89
CA LEU A 382 -29.57 30.56 0.64
C LEU A 382 -31.08 30.33 0.41
N GLU A 383 -31.93 31.35 0.65
CA GLU A 383 -33.35 31.29 0.23
C GLU A 383 -33.63 31.89 -1.17
N SER A 384 -32.63 32.25 -1.97
CA SER A 384 -32.94 32.94 -3.23
C SER A 384 -31.97 32.77 -4.40
N ASN A 385 -31.38 31.60 -4.62
CA ASN A 385 -30.72 31.28 -5.90
C ASN A 385 -30.90 29.80 -6.27
N ILE A 386 -31.20 29.53 -7.54
CA ILE A 386 -31.56 28.21 -8.09
C ILE A 386 -30.32 27.31 -8.14
N THR A 387 -29.96 26.68 -7.03
CA THR A 387 -29.05 25.53 -6.99
C THR A 387 -29.89 24.27 -6.85
N LYS A 388 -30.02 23.48 -7.92
CA LYS A 388 -30.75 22.22 -7.89
C LYS A 388 -30.02 21.24 -6.97
N SER A 389 -30.71 20.75 -5.95
CA SER A 389 -30.19 19.72 -5.05
C SER A 389 -29.98 18.40 -5.80
N LEU A 390 -28.91 17.67 -5.47
CA LEU A 390 -28.63 16.35 -6.03
C LEU A 390 -29.68 15.34 -5.55
N CYS A 391 -30.41 14.75 -6.50
CA CYS A 391 -31.30 13.62 -6.27
C CYS A 391 -30.65 12.35 -6.84
N ILE A 392 -30.62 11.29 -6.05
CA ILE A 392 -30.11 9.97 -6.44
C ILE A 392 -31.29 9.05 -6.67
N SER A 393 -31.27 8.33 -7.80
CA SER A 393 -32.25 7.32 -8.16
C SER A 393 -31.58 5.95 -8.06
N VAL A 394 -32.04 5.09 -7.15
CA VAL A 394 -31.63 3.69 -7.08
C VAL A 394 -32.72 2.87 -7.74
N ILE A 395 -32.37 2.15 -8.80
CA ILE A 395 -33.34 1.43 -9.63
C ILE A 395 -33.07 -0.07 -9.66
N THR A 396 -34.14 -0.85 -9.81
CA THR A 396 -34.05 -2.29 -10.04
C THR A 396 -33.47 -2.56 -11.43
N LYS A 397 -32.96 -3.78 -11.62
CA LYS A 397 -32.50 -4.25 -12.94
C LYS A 397 -33.63 -4.17 -13.97
N ASP A 398 -34.83 -4.60 -13.62
CA ASP A 398 -35.96 -4.67 -14.55
C ASP A 398 -36.40 -3.26 -14.99
N ASP A 399 -36.49 -2.31 -14.06
CA ASP A 399 -36.80 -0.90 -14.39
C ASP A 399 -35.68 -0.26 -15.24
N ALA A 400 -34.42 -0.63 -14.99
CA ALA A 400 -33.31 -0.20 -15.82
C ALA A 400 -33.42 -0.77 -17.23
N GLU A 401 -33.74 -2.07 -17.37
CA GLU A 401 -33.94 -2.70 -18.67
C GLU A 401 -35.09 -2.05 -19.44
N ASP A 402 -36.19 -1.72 -18.79
CA ASP A 402 -37.30 -1.02 -19.44
C ASP A 402 -36.84 0.35 -19.97
N ARG A 403 -36.10 1.14 -19.17
CA ARG A 403 -35.62 2.46 -19.61
C ARG A 403 -34.56 2.41 -20.71
N LEU A 404 -33.69 1.41 -20.67
CA LEU A 404 -32.60 1.23 -21.64
C LEU A 404 -33.10 0.58 -22.94
N ASN A 405 -34.09 -0.31 -22.84
CA ASN A 405 -34.67 -1.04 -23.96
C ASN A 405 -35.96 -0.45 -24.49
N ASP A 406 -36.46 0.66 -23.92
CA ASP A 406 -37.56 1.43 -24.50
C ASP A 406 -37.10 1.93 -25.88
N LYS A 407 -37.19 1.04 -26.87
CA LYS A 407 -37.14 1.24 -28.30
C LYS A 407 -38.58 1.11 -28.78
N ALA A 408 -39.47 2.00 -28.31
CA ALA A 408 -40.76 2.18 -28.96
C ALA A 408 -40.50 2.57 -30.44
N THR A 409 -40.75 1.60 -31.32
CA THR A 409 -41.65 1.74 -32.48
C THR A 409 -41.77 3.17 -33.00
N HIS A 410 -40.93 3.53 -33.97
CA HIS A 410 -41.29 4.41 -35.08
C HIS A 410 -40.49 4.01 -36.33
#